data_AF-A0A4U3AL48-F1
#
_entry.id   AF-A0A4U3AL48-F1
#
_cell.length_a   1.000
_cell.length_b   1.000
_cell.length_c   1.000
_cell.angle_alpha   90.00
_cell.angle_beta   90.00
_cell.angle_gamma   90.00
#
_symmetry.space_group_name_H-M   'P 1'
#
loop_
_entity.id
_entity.type
_entity.pdbx_description
1 polymer ?
#
loop_
_entity_poly.entity_id
_entity_poly.type
_entity_poly.pdbx_seq_one_letter_code
_entity_poly.pdbx_strand_id
1 'polypeptide(L)'
;TPPSFSIYVTKLVLEWLKEQGGVSAIEEQNRMKSSLLYNFLDESKLFTSPVDPTYRSLMNIPFTTPSEELNNQFLQKAKERGLVTLKGHRSVGGMRASIYNAMPVHGVQQLVNYMKEFELENR
;
A
#
# COMPACT_ATOMS: atom_id res chain seq x y z
N THR A 1 -3.91 30.80 19.51
CA THR A 1 -2.54 30.33 19.20
C THR A 1 -2.61 29.31 18.08
N PRO A 2 -1.93 29.49 16.94
CA PRO A 2 -1.90 28.51 15.86
C PRO A 2 -1.02 27.30 16.23
N PRO A 3 -1.16 26.14 15.53
CA PRO A 3 -0.33 24.96 15.75
C PRO A 3 1.06 25.14 15.11
N SER A 4 1.88 26.03 15.68
CA SER A 4 3.15 26.48 15.09
C SER A 4 4.11 25.34 14.71
N PHE A 5 4.19 24.29 15.53
CA PHE A 5 5.02 23.13 15.25
C PHE A 5 4.55 22.34 14.02
N SER A 6 3.24 22.05 13.92
CA SER A 6 2.67 21.35 12.76
C SER A 6 2.85 22.14 11.47
N ILE A 7 2.73 23.48 11.53
CA ILE A 7 3.00 24.38 10.41
C ILE A 7 4.46 24.26 9.96
N TYR A 8 5.40 24.26 10.91
CA TYR A 8 6.83 24.09 10.61
C TYR A 8 7.13 22.72 9.97
N VAL A 9 6.59 21.63 10.50
CA VAL A 9 6.75 20.29 9.91
C VAL A 9 6.16 20.25 8.49
N THR A 10 5.01 20.90 8.26
CA THR A 10 4.40 20.99 6.94
C THR A 10 5.31 21.71 5.95
N LYS A 11 5.94 22.82 6.36
CA LYS A 11 6.96 23.51 5.56
C LYS A 11 8.08 22.56 5.14
N LEU A 12 8.63 21.80 6.08
CA LEU A 12 9.72 20.85 5.80
C LEU A 12 9.30 19.75 4.81
N VAL A 13 8.09 19.21 4.93
CA VAL A 13 7.57 18.20 3.99
C VAL A 13 7.36 18.79 2.59
N LEU A 14 6.92 20.04 2.49
CA LEU A 14 6.77 20.74 1.21
C LEU A 14 8.13 21.05 0.56
N GLU A 15 9.15 21.37 1.36
CA GLU A 15 10.53 21.55 0.88
C GLU A 15 11.09 20.23 0.35
N TRP A 16 10.97 19.14 1.10
CA TRP A 16 11.33 17.79 0.64
C TRP A 16 10.62 17.41 -0.65
N LEU A 17 9.31 17.67 -0.77
CA LEU A 17 8.53 17.39 -2.00
C LEU A 17 9.13 18.08 -3.22
N LYS A 18 9.59 19.33 -3.07
CA LYS A 18 10.26 20.07 -4.16
C LYS A 18 11.61 19.45 -4.51
N GLU A 19 12.39 19.04 -3.51
CA GLU A 19 13.68 18.36 -3.71
C GLU A 19 13.53 17.02 -4.45
N GLN A 20 12.40 16.32 -4.28
CA GLN A 20 12.09 15.10 -5.04
C GLN A 20 11.68 15.35 -6.50
N GLY A 21 11.71 16.59 -7.00
CA GLY A 21 11.26 16.96 -8.35
C GLY A 21 9.80 17.43 -8.41
N GLY A 22 9.18 17.71 -7.26
CA GLY A 22 7.84 18.26 -7.18
C GLY A 22 6.73 17.24 -7.46
N VAL A 23 5.52 17.75 -7.71
CA VAL A 23 4.31 16.93 -7.84
C VAL A 23 4.40 15.95 -9.01
N SER A 24 4.92 16.37 -10.16
CA SER A 24 5.00 15.50 -11.35
C SER A 24 5.91 14.30 -11.14
N ALA A 25 7.10 14.49 -10.55
CA ALA A 25 8.01 13.38 -10.23
C ALA A 25 7.41 12.42 -9.20
N ILE A 26 6.74 12.96 -8.17
CA ILE A 26 6.06 12.17 -7.15
C ILE A 26 4.87 11.39 -7.71
N GLU A 27 4.12 11.98 -8.64
CA GLU A 27 3.04 11.30 -9.35
C GLU A 27 3.57 10.08 -10.13
N GLU A 28 4.65 10.25 -10.89
CA GLU A 28 5.30 9.15 -11.62
C GLU A 28 5.72 8.02 -10.67
N GLN A 29 6.36 8.36 -9.55
CA GLN A 29 6.73 7.39 -8.51
C GLN A 29 5.52 6.67 -7.92
N ASN A 30 4.44 7.40 -7.64
CA ASN A 30 3.21 6.82 -7.10
C ASN A 30 2.54 5.89 -8.10
N ARG A 31 2.52 6.25 -9.39
CA ARG A 31 2.02 5.37 -10.47
C ARG A 31 2.84 4.08 -10.56
N MET A 32 4.17 4.17 -10.53
CA MET A 32 5.03 2.99 -10.53
C MET A 32 4.73 2.07 -9.33
N LYS A 33 4.67 2.62 -8.11
CA LYS A 33 4.33 1.86 -6.90
C LYS A 33 2.96 1.18 -6.99
N SER A 34 1.92 1.92 -7.38
CA SER A 34 0.58 1.37 -7.46
C SER A 34 0.48 0.30 -8.53
N SER A 35 1.14 0.49 -9.69
CA SER A 35 1.13 -0.50 -10.77
C SER A 35 1.80 -1.80 -10.35
N LEU A 36 2.91 -1.75 -9.61
CA LEU A 36 3.56 -2.97 -9.09
C LEU A 36 2.59 -3.84 -8.28
N LEU A 37 1.80 -3.22 -7.41
CA LEU A 37 0.85 -3.95 -6.57
C LEU A 37 -0.40 -4.38 -7.35
N TYR A 38 -0.98 -3.50 -8.16
CA TYR A 38 -2.18 -3.83 -8.93
C TYR A 38 -1.92 -4.89 -10.00
N ASN A 39 -0.79 -4.84 -10.71
CA ASN A 39 -0.45 -5.86 -11.69
C ASN A 39 -0.38 -7.25 -11.04
N PHE A 40 0.17 -7.34 -9.83
CA PHE A 40 0.16 -8.60 -9.09
C PHE A 40 -1.27 -9.02 -8.68
N LEU A 41 -2.09 -8.08 -8.17
CA LEU A 41 -3.47 -8.38 -7.77
C LEU A 41 -4.35 -8.83 -8.96
N ASP A 42 -4.11 -8.30 -10.15
CA ASP A 42 -4.87 -8.66 -11.36
C ASP A 42 -4.53 -10.07 -11.88
N GLU A 43 -3.32 -10.56 -11.60
CA GLU A 43 -2.87 -11.91 -11.97
C GLU A 43 -3.05 -12.94 -10.84
N SER A 44 -3.32 -12.48 -9.62
CA SER A 44 -3.46 -13.34 -8.45
C SER A 44 -4.72 -14.19 -8.51
N LYS A 45 -4.60 -15.45 -8.08
CA LYS A 45 -5.77 -16.34 -7.89
C LYS A 45 -6.31 -16.31 -6.47
N LEU A 46 -5.53 -15.81 -5.51
CA LEU A 46 -5.88 -15.78 -4.10
C LEU A 46 -6.33 -14.39 -3.65
N PHE A 47 -5.65 -13.34 -4.09
CA PHE A 47 -5.94 -11.98 -3.69
C PHE A 47 -6.84 -11.29 -4.71
N THR A 48 -7.78 -10.49 -4.22
CA THR A 48 -8.67 -9.70 -5.07
C THR A 48 -8.80 -8.27 -4.54
N SER A 49 -8.87 -7.30 -5.45
CA SER A 49 -9.24 -5.92 -5.14
C SER A 49 -10.73 -5.72 -5.39
N PRO A 50 -11.52 -5.16 -4.45
CA PRO A 50 -12.94 -4.92 -4.64
C PRO A 50 -13.24 -3.70 -5.53
N VAL A 51 -12.21 -2.96 -5.96
CA VAL A 51 -12.33 -1.70 -6.71
C VAL A 51 -12.17 -1.95 -8.21
N ASP A 52 -13.12 -1.43 -9.00
CA ASP A 52 -13.07 -1.41 -10.46
C ASP A 52 -11.76 -0.77 -10.95
N PRO A 53 -11.07 -1.36 -11.95
CA PRO A 53 -9.80 -0.86 -12.48
C PRO A 53 -9.76 0.64 -12.79
N THR A 54 -10.86 1.21 -13.28
CA THR A 54 -10.94 2.63 -13.68
C THR A 54 -10.93 3.61 -12.50
N TYR A 55 -11.29 3.16 -11.29
CA TYR A 55 -11.39 3.99 -10.08
C TYR A 55 -10.33 3.65 -9.02
N ARG A 56 -9.32 2.85 -9.38
CA ARG A 56 -8.26 2.43 -8.47
C ARG A 56 -7.42 3.61 -7.98
N SER A 57 -7.21 3.64 -6.66
CA SER A 57 -6.42 4.68 -6.01
C SER A 57 -4.92 4.43 -6.19
N LEU A 58 -4.16 5.48 -6.48
CA LEU A 58 -2.69 5.41 -6.45
C LEU A 58 -2.11 5.32 -5.02
N MET A 59 -2.94 5.55 -3.99
CA MET A 59 -2.46 5.77 -2.61
C MET A 59 -2.94 4.70 -1.64
N ASN A 60 -4.17 4.21 -1.78
CA ASN A 60 -4.77 3.27 -0.85
C ASN A 60 -5.36 2.09 -1.62
N ILE A 61 -4.68 0.95 -1.51
CA ILE A 61 -5.01 -0.24 -2.29
C ILE A 61 -5.65 -1.26 -1.35
N PRO A 62 -6.99 -1.36 -1.32
CA PRO A 62 -7.67 -2.41 -0.57
C PRO A 62 -7.58 -3.73 -1.34
N PHE A 63 -7.37 -4.84 -0.63
CA PHE A 63 -7.39 -6.18 -1.19
C PHE A 63 -7.78 -7.21 -0.13
N THR A 64 -8.26 -8.37 -0.55
CA THR A 64 -8.80 -9.41 0.33
C THR A 64 -8.48 -10.80 -0.21
N THR A 65 -8.43 -11.79 0.67
CA THR A 65 -8.43 -13.22 0.35
C THR A 65 -9.87 -13.79 0.43
N PRO A 66 -10.12 -15.08 0.10
CA PRO A 66 -11.45 -15.66 0.12
C PRO A 66 -12.08 -15.83 1.51
N SER A 67 -11.30 -15.75 2.60
CA SER A 67 -11.80 -15.93 3.96
C SER A 67 -11.15 -14.99 4.98
N GLU A 68 -11.83 -14.76 6.11
CA GLU A 68 -11.30 -13.92 7.18
C GLU A 68 -10.11 -14.58 7.89
N GLU A 69 -10.09 -15.91 7.97
CA GLU A 69 -8.98 -16.69 8.52
C GLU A 69 -7.71 -16.47 7.71
N LEU A 70 -7.79 -16.54 6.37
CA LEU A 70 -6.66 -16.28 5.48
C LEU A 70 -6.20 -14.82 5.56
N ASN A 71 -7.13 -13.86 5.67
CA ASN A 71 -6.78 -12.45 5.91
C ASN A 71 -5.99 -12.28 7.23
N ASN A 72 -6.43 -12.93 8.30
CA ASN A 72 -5.75 -12.87 9.60
C ASN A 72 -4.38 -13.56 9.56
N GLN A 73 -4.27 -14.72 8.91
CA GLN A 73 -3.00 -15.42 8.72
C GLN A 73 -2.01 -14.58 7.90
N PHE A 74 -2.48 -13.95 6.82
CA PHE A 74 -1.68 -13.03 6.02
C PHE A 74 -1.15 -11.86 6.86
N LEU A 75 -2.00 -11.24 7.66
CA LEU A 75 -1.61 -10.10 8.52
C LEU A 75 -0.61 -10.49 9.60
N GLN A 76 -0.74 -11.69 10.17
CA GLN A 76 0.19 -12.19 11.19
C GLN A 76 1.59 -12.43 10.59
N LYS A 77 1.66 -13.20 9.50
CA LYS A 77 2.92 -13.49 8.80
C LYS A 77 3.56 -12.22 8.19
N ALA A 78 2.75 -11.26 7.73
CA ALA A 78 3.23 -9.95 7.27
C ALA A 78 3.97 -9.21 8.39
N LYS A 79 3.38 -9.18 9.59
CA LYS A 79 3.94 -8.49 10.76
C LYS A 79 5.30 -9.08 11.17
N GLU A 80 5.46 -10.40 11.10
CA GLU A 80 6.74 -11.09 11.37
C GLU A 80 7.86 -10.66 10.41
N ARG A 81 7.49 -10.22 9.20
CA ARG A 81 8.40 -9.71 8.17
C ARG A 81 8.58 -8.17 8.22
N GLY A 82 8.04 -7.52 9.25
CA GLY A 82 8.06 -6.06 9.38
C GLY A 82 7.07 -5.32 8.47
N LEU A 83 6.20 -6.04 7.74
CA LEU A 83 5.13 -5.45 6.94
C LEU A 83 3.93 -5.15 7.83
N VAL A 84 3.93 -3.96 8.41
CA VAL A 84 2.94 -3.54 9.41
C VAL A 84 1.84 -2.64 8.82
N THR A 85 0.79 -2.39 9.60
CA THR A 85 -0.31 -1.47 9.25
C THR A 85 -1.12 -1.82 8.00
N LEU A 86 -1.11 -3.10 7.59
CA LEU A 86 -1.85 -3.61 6.43
C LEU A 86 -3.31 -3.99 6.71
N LYS A 87 -3.76 -3.99 7.97
CA LYS A 87 -5.14 -4.38 8.31
C LYS A 87 -6.11 -3.36 7.69
N GLY A 88 -7.08 -3.87 6.94
CA GLY A 88 -8.11 -3.07 6.29
C GLY A 88 -9.01 -2.35 7.30
N HIS A 89 -9.82 -1.41 6.80
CA HIS A 89 -10.75 -0.68 7.67
C HIS A 89 -11.82 -1.63 8.22
N ARG A 90 -12.19 -1.44 9.49
CA ARG A 90 -13.13 -2.32 10.23
C ARG A 90 -14.48 -2.57 9.52
N SER A 91 -14.93 -1.64 8.68
CA SER A 91 -16.21 -1.75 7.97
C SER A 91 -16.15 -2.61 6.71
N VAL A 92 -14.95 -2.89 6.18
CA VAL A 92 -14.74 -3.62 4.92
C VAL A 92 -13.95 -4.91 5.15
N GLY A 93 -13.14 -4.97 6.22
CA GLY A 93 -12.26 -6.11 6.49
C GLY A 93 -11.07 -6.16 5.53
N GLY A 94 -10.49 -7.34 5.37
CA GLY A 94 -9.35 -7.59 4.48
C GLY A 94 -8.10 -6.79 4.83
N MET A 95 -7.38 -6.40 3.80
CA MET A 95 -6.13 -5.64 3.87
C MET A 95 -6.23 -4.31 3.12
N ARG A 96 -5.37 -3.37 3.50
CA ARG A 96 -5.16 -2.12 2.78
C ARG A 96 -3.68 -1.74 2.80
N ALA A 97 -3.07 -1.64 1.63
CA ALA A 97 -1.74 -1.05 1.48
C ALA A 97 -1.86 0.46 1.24
N SER A 98 -1.39 1.26 2.18
CA SER A 98 -1.32 2.72 2.06
C SER A 98 0.09 3.11 1.59
N ILE A 99 0.22 3.51 0.33
CA ILE A 99 1.49 3.74 -0.37
C ILE A 99 1.74 5.22 -0.70
N TYR A 100 1.54 6.10 0.29
CA TYR A 100 1.72 7.56 0.19
C TYR A 100 3.10 7.97 -0.36
N ASN A 101 3.28 9.27 -0.65
CA ASN A 101 4.51 9.83 -1.25
C ASN A 101 5.81 9.32 -0.61
N ALA A 102 5.88 9.29 0.72
CA ALA A 102 7.07 8.86 1.46
C ALA A 102 7.28 7.33 1.51
N MET A 103 6.31 6.53 1.06
CA MET A 103 6.45 5.07 0.99
C MET A 103 7.46 4.71 -0.12
N PRO A 104 8.57 4.04 0.20
CA PRO A 104 9.58 3.68 -0.80
C PRO A 104 9.09 2.56 -1.71
N VAL A 105 9.51 2.59 -2.99
CA VAL A 105 9.21 1.55 -3.99
C VAL A 105 9.63 0.16 -3.49
N HIS A 106 10.80 0.06 -2.86
CA HIS A 106 11.31 -1.19 -2.30
C HIS A 106 10.35 -1.82 -1.28
N GLY A 107 9.66 -1.02 -0.45
CA GLY A 107 8.70 -1.57 0.51
C GLY A 107 7.46 -2.15 -0.18
N VAL A 108 7.03 -1.57 -1.31
CA VAL A 108 5.97 -2.16 -2.15
C VAL A 108 6.45 -3.46 -2.79
N GLN A 109 7.70 -3.51 -3.26
CA GLN A 109 8.29 -4.74 -3.81
C GLN A 109 8.37 -5.86 -2.76
N GLN A 110 8.76 -5.55 -1.53
CA GLN A 110 8.76 -6.50 -0.42
C GLN A 110 7.37 -7.04 -0.12
N LEU A 111 6.35 -6.18 -0.15
CA LEU A 111 4.95 -6.61 -0.01
C LEU A 111 4.55 -7.55 -1.14
N VAL A 112 4.81 -7.21 -2.40
CA VAL A 112 4.46 -8.05 -3.56
C VAL A 112 5.19 -9.40 -3.50
N ASN A 113 6.47 -9.43 -3.13
CA ASN A 113 7.23 -10.68 -2.97
C ASN A 113 6.61 -11.56 -1.89
N TYR A 114 6.27 -10.98 -0.75
CA TYR A 114 5.58 -11.70 0.31
C TYR A 114 4.20 -12.22 -0.14
N MET A 115 3.43 -11.42 -0.87
CA MET A 115 2.13 -11.86 -1.39
C MET A 115 2.28 -13.04 -2.36
N LYS A 116 3.30 -13.04 -3.22
CA LYS A 116 3.61 -14.18 -4.11
C LYS A 116 3.90 -15.45 -3.32
N GLU A 117 4.75 -15.36 -2.30
CA GLU A 117 5.06 -16.50 -1.43
C GLU A 117 3.81 -17.01 -0.69
N PHE A 118 3.03 -16.09 -0.12
CA PHE A 118 1.79 -16.44 0.58
C PHE A 118 0.77 -17.11 -0.34
N GLU A 119 0.62 -16.65 -1.58
CA GLU A 119 -0.26 -17.29 -2.56
C GLU A 119 0.20 -18.71 -2.92
N LEU A 120 1.51 -18.94 -3.05
CA LEU A 120 2.04 -20.28 -3.33
C LEU A 120 1.81 -21.26 -2.17
N GLU A 121 1.89 -20.79 -0.93
CA GLU A 121 1.66 -21.60 0.27
C GLU A 121 0.18 -21.95 0.53
N ASN A 122 -0.74 -21.16 -0.03
CA ASN A 122 -2.17 -21.23 0.30
C ASN A 122 -3.07 -21.36 -0.96
N ARG A 123 -2.50 -21.92 -2.04
CA ARG A 123 -3.21 -22.27 -3.27
C ARG A 123 -3.89 -23.63 -3.19
#